data_AF-A0A497MCU1-F1
#
_entry.id   AF-A0A497MCU1-F1
#
_cell.length_a   1.000
_cell.length_b   1.000
_cell.length_c   1.000
_cell.angle_alpha   90.00
_cell.angle_beta   90.00
_cell.angle_gamma   90.00
#
_symmetry.space_group_name_H-M   'P 1'
#
loop_
_entity.id
_entity.type
_entity.pdbx_description
1 polymer ?
#
loop_
_entity_poly.entity_id
_entity_poly.type
_entity_poly.pdbx_seq_one_letter_code
_entity_poly.pdbx_strand_id
1 'polypeptide(L)'
;MSVQRFWRVEGLTEIEDTFAEAFPMWVSRILITAESERWALTSAQAATGFAVSIIMSPAEAGVERTVPASETPDGRPGVLIHIYHNTGFGLKDQLIRR
;
A
#
# COMPACT_ATOMS: atom_id res chain seq x y z
N MET A 1 -11.87 26.01 -31.48
CA MET A 1 -12.64 25.31 -30.42
C MET A 1 -12.41 23.81 -30.61
N SER A 2 -11.52 23.22 -29.82
CA SER A 2 -11.28 21.78 -29.84
C SER A 2 -12.45 21.07 -29.17
N VAL A 3 -13.04 20.10 -29.87
CA VAL A 3 -14.06 19.22 -29.29
C VAL A 3 -13.33 18.29 -28.31
N GLN A 4 -13.51 18.49 -27.01
CA GLN A 4 -13.05 17.52 -26.01
C GLN A 4 -13.80 16.20 -26.23
N ARG A 5 -13.06 15.11 -26.48
CA ARG A 5 -13.64 13.76 -26.53
C ARG A 5 -13.74 13.26 -25.09
N PHE A 6 -14.92 12.83 -24.68
CA PHE A 6 -15.14 12.16 -23.40
C PHE A 6 -15.35 10.68 -23.65
N TRP A 7 -14.68 9.84 -22.87
CA TRP A 7 -14.95 8.41 -22.82
C TRP A 7 -16.10 8.14 -21.85
N ARG A 8 -16.83 7.03 -21.99
CA ARG A 8 -17.94 6.68 -21.09
C ARG A 8 -17.74 5.30 -20.52
N VAL A 9 -17.78 5.17 -19.19
CA VAL A 9 -17.87 3.87 -18.50
C VAL A 9 -19.35 3.49 -18.41
N GLU A 10 -19.72 2.40 -19.07
CA GLU A 10 -21.10 1.85 -19.13
C GLU A 10 -22.19 2.88 -19.49
N GLY A 11 -21.82 4.01 -20.12
CA GLY A 11 -22.73 5.09 -20.49
C GLY A 11 -23.15 6.04 -19.36
N LEU A 12 -22.83 5.75 -18.10
CA LEU A 12 -23.35 6.45 -16.91
C LEU A 12 -22.57 7.72 -16.55
N THR A 13 -21.24 7.69 -16.70
CA THR A 13 -20.35 8.78 -16.27
C THR A 13 -19.30 9.08 -17.34
N GLU A 14 -19.04 10.37 -17.54
CA GLU A 14 -17.99 10.84 -18.44
C GLU A 14 -16.62 10.69 -17.79
N ILE A 15 -15.68 10.11 -18.54
CA ILE A 15 -14.28 10.00 -18.18
C ILE A 15 -13.52 11.05 -18.98
N GLU A 16 -12.84 11.91 -18.26
CA GLU A 16 -11.95 12.89 -18.84
C GLU A 16 -10.79 12.19 -19.56
N ASP A 17 -10.54 12.60 -20.81
CA ASP A 17 -9.43 12.10 -21.64
C ASP A 17 -8.11 12.73 -21.18
N THR A 18 -7.62 12.27 -20.03
CA THR A 18 -6.41 12.75 -19.35
C THR A 18 -5.64 11.57 -18.75
N PHE A 19 -4.56 11.85 -18.02
CA PHE A 19 -3.71 10.83 -17.40
C PHE A 19 -3.44 11.14 -15.92
N ALA A 20 -3.08 10.11 -15.17
CA ALA A 20 -2.56 10.25 -13.81
C ALA A 20 -1.02 10.26 -13.86
N GLU A 21 -0.40 11.29 -13.30
CA GLU A 21 1.06 11.36 -13.15
C GLU A 21 1.48 10.73 -11.83
N ALA A 22 2.32 9.70 -11.90
CA ALA A 22 2.86 9.00 -10.74
C ALA A 22 4.35 9.30 -10.54
N PHE A 23 4.82 9.21 -9.30
CA PHE A 23 6.20 9.52 -8.94
C PHE A 23 6.97 8.24 -8.54
N PRO A 24 8.27 8.14 -8.85
CA PRO A 24 9.07 6.99 -8.45
C PRO A 24 9.29 6.98 -6.94
N MET A 25 9.10 5.81 -6.33
CA MET A 25 9.24 5.58 -4.90
C MET A 25 10.01 4.27 -4.65
N TRP A 26 10.74 4.22 -3.54
CA TRP A 26 11.23 2.96 -2.99
C TRP A 26 10.11 2.27 -2.23
N VAL A 27 9.98 0.96 -2.38
CA VAL A 27 8.96 0.16 -1.71
C VAL A 27 9.58 -1.08 -1.08
N SER A 28 9.10 -1.44 0.10
CA SER A 28 9.30 -2.75 0.69
C SER A 28 7.95 -3.44 0.87
N ARG A 29 7.91 -4.73 0.57
CA ARG A 29 6.74 -5.59 0.73
C ARG A 29 7.01 -6.61 1.81
N ILE A 30 6.26 -6.55 2.90
CA ILE A 30 6.53 -7.29 4.13
C ILE A 30 5.36 -8.23 4.41
N LEU A 31 5.67 -9.49 4.74
CA LEU A 31 4.71 -10.45 5.26
C LEU A 31 4.80 -10.49 6.79
N ILE A 32 3.70 -10.17 7.46
CA ILE A 32 3.56 -10.28 8.92
C ILE A 32 2.70 -11.50 9.22
N THR A 33 3.26 -12.52 9.88
CA THR A 33 2.53 -13.72 10.31
C THR A 33 2.26 -13.70 11.81
N ALA A 34 1.10 -14.21 12.23
CA ALA A 34 0.69 -14.26 13.63
C ALA A 34 -0.08 -15.55 13.94
N GLU A 35 -0.34 -15.84 15.21
CA GLU A 35 -1.12 -17.02 15.62
C GLU A 35 -2.54 -17.04 15.01
N SER A 36 -3.15 -15.87 14.78
CA SER A 36 -4.47 -15.74 14.17
C SER A 36 -4.54 -14.56 13.19
N GLU A 37 -5.49 -14.60 12.27
CA GLU A 37 -5.73 -13.49 11.32
C GLU A 37 -5.97 -12.16 12.03
N ARG A 38 -6.69 -12.19 13.16
CA ARG A 38 -6.94 -11.00 13.99
C ARG A 38 -5.64 -10.35 14.44
N TRP A 39 -4.68 -11.14 14.92
CA TRP A 39 -3.40 -10.60 15.40
C TRP A 39 -2.52 -10.15 14.24
N ALA A 40 -2.49 -10.89 13.13
CA ALA A 40 -1.74 -10.49 11.94
C ALA A 40 -2.25 -9.13 11.40
N LEU A 41 -3.58 -8.95 11.34
CA LEU A 41 -4.19 -7.69 10.91
C LEU A 41 -3.96 -6.56 11.91
N THR A 42 -4.02 -6.84 13.21
CA THR A 42 -3.74 -5.82 14.25
C THR A 42 -2.30 -5.31 14.13
N SER A 43 -1.32 -6.21 13.95
CA SER A 43 0.07 -5.84 13.74
C SER A 43 0.26 -5.04 12.45
N ALA A 44 -0.39 -5.47 11.36
CA ALA A 44 -0.34 -4.77 10.08
C ALA A 44 -0.91 -3.35 10.17
N GLN A 45 -2.05 -3.16 10.85
CA GLN A 45 -2.67 -1.86 11.07
C GLN A 45 -1.79 -0.95 11.93
N ALA A 46 -1.17 -1.48 12.99
CA ALA A 46 -0.26 -0.71 13.83
C ALA A 46 0.98 -0.24 13.05
N ALA A 47 1.60 -1.13 12.28
CA ALA A 47 2.80 -0.81 11.48
C ALA A 47 2.51 0.19 10.35
N THR A 48 1.32 0.13 9.76
CA THR A 48 0.90 1.00 8.64
C THR A 48 0.19 2.28 9.08
N GLY A 49 -0.06 2.46 10.38
CA GLY A 49 -0.64 3.68 10.93
C GLY A 49 0.29 4.89 10.80
N PHE A 50 -0.28 6.10 10.81
CA PHE A 50 0.48 7.37 10.67
C PHE A 50 1.44 7.35 9.46
N ALA A 51 0.91 6.97 8.30
CA ALA A 51 1.68 6.75 7.08
C ALA A 51 0.87 7.02 5.79
N VAL A 52 0.14 8.15 5.73
CA VAL A 52 -0.77 8.41 4.61
C VAL A 52 -0.07 9.09 3.43
N SER A 53 0.84 10.03 3.70
CA SER A 53 1.59 10.73 2.65
C SER A 53 2.96 11.13 3.14
N ILE A 54 4.01 10.88 2.36
CA ILE A 54 5.39 11.24 2.71
C ILE A 54 5.63 12.76 2.75
N ILE A 55 4.65 13.58 2.35
CA ILE A 55 4.72 15.04 2.47
C ILE A 55 4.78 15.46 3.95
N MET A 56 4.06 14.76 4.83
CA MET A 56 4.00 15.08 6.27
C MET A 56 3.86 13.87 7.20
N SER A 57 3.70 12.66 6.67
CA SER A 57 3.83 11.41 7.41
C SER A 57 5.27 10.88 7.31
N PRO A 58 5.78 10.12 8.29
CA PRO A 58 7.13 9.54 8.21
C PRO A 58 7.34 8.56 7.05
N ALA A 59 6.26 7.97 6.53
CA ALA A 59 6.24 7.07 5.38
C ALA A 59 4.89 7.15 4.67
N GLU A 60 4.77 6.48 3.52
CA GLU A 60 3.50 6.02 2.98
C GLU A 60 3.40 4.51 3.22
N ALA A 61 2.31 4.00 3.78
CA ALA A 61 2.18 2.58 4.07
C ALA A 61 0.72 2.12 4.03
N GLY A 62 0.51 0.83 3.80
CA GLY A 62 -0.83 0.27 3.73
C GLY A 62 -0.86 -1.24 3.75
N VAL A 63 -2.02 -1.78 4.11
CA VAL A 63 -2.33 -3.22 4.02
C VAL A 63 -2.66 -3.56 2.57
N GLU A 64 -1.97 -4.55 2.01
CA GLU A 64 -2.27 -5.08 0.67
C GLU A 64 -3.40 -6.11 0.75
N ARG A 65 -3.18 -7.21 1.47
CA ARG A 65 -4.15 -8.31 1.61
C ARG A 65 -3.80 -9.24 2.76
N THR A 66 -4.78 -10.03 3.21
CA THR A 66 -4.54 -11.22 4.04
C THR A 66 -3.93 -12.36 3.22
N VAL A 67 -3.22 -13.26 3.90
CA VAL A 67 -2.54 -14.42 3.33
C VAL A 67 -2.89 -15.67 4.14
N PRO A 68 -3.43 -16.73 3.51
CA PRO A 68 -3.75 -17.96 4.22
C PRO A 68 -2.47 -18.67 4.70
N ALA A 69 -2.59 -19.42 5.79
CA ALA A 69 -1.50 -20.20 6.38
C ALA A 69 -0.80 -21.15 5.40
N SER A 70 -1.51 -21.65 4.40
CA SER A 70 -0.97 -22.52 3.35
C SER A 70 0.04 -21.84 2.42
N GLU A 71 0.08 -20.51 2.40
CA GLU A 71 0.95 -19.69 1.54
C GLU A 71 2.09 -19.03 2.33
N THR A 72 2.14 -19.18 3.66
CA THR A 72 3.16 -18.52 4.49
C THR A 72 4.31 -19.48 4.83
N PRO A 73 5.55 -18.97 5.00
CA PRO A 73 6.71 -19.83 5.26
C PRO A 73 6.66 -20.59 6.59
N ASP A 74 5.89 -20.10 7.57
CA ASP A 74 5.79 -20.66 8.91
C ASP A 74 4.45 -21.37 9.17
N GLY A 75 3.58 -21.49 8.16
CA GLY A 75 2.30 -22.18 8.27
C GLY A 75 1.27 -21.45 9.13
N ARG A 76 1.44 -20.14 9.39
CA ARG A 76 0.52 -19.31 10.17
C ARG A 76 -0.20 -18.29 9.28
N PRO A 77 -1.43 -17.84 9.62
CA PRO A 77 -2.08 -16.77 8.86
C PRO A 77 -1.22 -15.49 8.86
N GLY A 78 -1.25 -14.76 7.75
CA GLY A 78 -0.46 -13.56 7.59
C GLY A 78 -1.17 -12.41 6.90
N VAL A 79 -0.52 -11.26 6.87
CA VAL A 79 -0.95 -10.05 6.15
C VAL A 79 0.25 -9.47 5.43
N LEU A 80 0.06 -9.11 4.16
CA LEU A 80 1.03 -8.37 3.37
C LEU A 80 0.79 -6.88 3.55
N ILE A 81 1.87 -6.15 3.81
CA ILE A 81 1.89 -4.69 3.87
C ILE A 81 2.92 -4.12 2.91
N HIS A 82 2.72 -2.87 2.52
CA HIS A 82 3.71 -2.06 1.84
C HIS A 82 4.15 -0.87 2.71
N ILE A 83 5.43 -0.51 2.61
CA ILE A 83 5.98 0.73 3.12
C ILE A 83 6.78 1.39 1.99
N TYR A 84 6.53 2.68 1.77
CA TYR A 84 7.06 3.50 0.71
C TYR A 84 7.83 4.70 1.25
N HIS A 85 8.88 5.10 0.54
CA HIS A 85 9.59 6.35 0.76
C HIS A 85 10.28 6.81 -0.54
N ASN A 86 10.48 8.12 -0.72
CA ASN A 86 11.22 8.65 -1.88
C ASN A 86 12.73 8.35 -1.88
N THR A 87 13.31 7.81 -0.80
CA THR A 87 14.73 7.43 -0.71
C THR A 87 14.90 6.06 -0.07
N GLY A 88 15.93 5.32 -0.49
CA GLY A 88 16.24 4.01 0.10
C GLY A 88 16.66 4.09 1.58
N PHE A 89 17.35 5.18 1.97
CA PHE A 89 17.71 5.41 3.37
C PHE A 89 16.48 5.69 4.25
N GLY A 90 15.54 6.51 3.76
CA GLY A 90 14.27 6.76 4.44
C GLY A 90 13.43 5.50 4.56
N LEU A 91 13.34 4.69 3.50
CA LEU A 91 12.66 3.40 3.56
C LEU A 91 13.30 2.47 4.62
N LYS A 92 14.63 2.36 4.63
CA LYS A 92 15.35 1.55 5.64
C LYS A 92 15.07 2.02 7.06
N ASP A 93 15.08 3.33 7.33
CA ASP A 93 14.76 3.87 8.66
C ASP A 93 13.33 3.52 9.09
N GLN A 94 12.37 3.67 8.17
CA GLN A 94 10.96 3.36 8.44
C GLN A 94 10.69 1.86 8.66
N LEU A 95 11.44 0.97 8.00
CA LEU A 95 11.37 -0.47 8.23
C LEU A 95 11.84 -0.89 9.63
N ILE A 96 12.72 -0.12 10.26
CA ILE A 96 13.27 -0.44 11.59
C ILE A 96 12.35 0.12 12.71
N ARG A 97 11.67 1.24 12.46
CA ARG A 97 10.90 1.98 13.46
C ARG A 97 9.44 1.52 13.62
N ARG A 98 8.89 0.83 12.62
CA ARG A 98 7.49 0.41 12.54
C ARG A 98 7.37 -1.07 12.90
#